data_AF-A0A6C0K7F1-F1
#
_entry.id   AF-A0A6C0K7F1-F1
#
_cell.length_a   1.000
_cell.length_b   1.000
_cell.length_c   1.000
_cell.angle_alpha   90.00
_cell.angle_beta   90.00
_cell.angle_gamma   90.00
#
_symmetry.space_group_name_H-M   'P 1'
#
loop_
_entity.id
_entity.type
_entity.pdbx_description
1 polymer ?
#
loop_
_entity_poly.entity_id
_entity_poly.type
_entity_poly.pdbx_seq_one_letter_code
_entity_poly.pdbx_strand_id
1 'polypeptide(L)'
;MDMFCNNCGQRGHPFRECQDPILSCGIILLRNKRAPRERVQLPVDTVNDIEVLMVRRKDSMSFAEFVRGKYNPQDTAYVQSLIENMSRAEVARLLAEPFDQIWMKVWSDRRDHELLLAREKFEQVKPMLTTVVAQYEEAEWGFPKGRRTRCETDIVCAEREFFEETNIRRPSYLVVSGVQFEETFVGTNGIAYQHRYFVGLVKDPVDIHRRFTDMQRREISAIGWKTLSECLQLTRPHYVQRPEILEQLVRVIKTIEVRLPNE
;
A
#
# COMPACT_ATOMS: atom_id res chain seq x y z
N MET A 1 -4.00 33.35 6.95
CA MET A 1 -3.10 32.18 6.91
C MET A 1 -3.31 31.51 5.57
N ASP A 2 -2.28 31.46 4.73
CA ASP A 2 -2.37 30.76 3.44
C ASP A 2 -2.59 29.27 3.70
N MET A 3 -3.79 28.80 3.35
CA MET A 3 -4.17 27.41 3.48
C MET A 3 -3.41 26.58 2.43
N PHE A 4 -2.74 25.51 2.87
CA PHE A 4 -1.92 24.65 2.04
C PHE A 4 -2.54 23.25 1.96
N CYS A 5 -2.66 22.70 0.77
CA CYS A 5 -3.20 21.36 0.56
C CYS A 5 -2.08 20.30 0.62
N ASN A 6 -2.17 19.37 1.56
CA ASN A 6 -1.21 18.26 1.68
C ASN A 6 -1.33 17.22 0.55
N ASN A 7 -2.37 17.28 -0.29
CA ASN A 7 -2.54 16.36 -1.42
C ASN A 7 -1.75 16.85 -2.65
N CYS A 8 -2.17 17.97 -3.23
CA CYS A 8 -1.59 18.51 -4.46
C CYS A 8 -0.42 19.48 -4.21
N GLY A 9 -0.21 19.93 -2.97
CA GLY A 9 0.83 20.90 -2.63
C GLY A 9 0.52 22.35 -3.04
N GLN A 10 -0.69 22.64 -3.51
CA GLN A 10 -1.11 23.99 -3.89
C GLN A 10 -1.69 24.77 -2.70
N ARG A 11 -1.74 26.10 -2.84
CA ARG A 11 -2.39 27.01 -1.88
C ARG A 11 -3.86 27.24 -2.25
N GLY A 12 -4.65 27.66 -1.27
CA GLY A 12 -6.01 28.17 -1.47
C GLY A 12 -7.14 27.21 -1.11
N HIS A 13 -6.85 25.97 -0.72
CA HIS A 13 -7.85 25.00 -0.26
C HIS A 13 -7.27 23.99 0.74
N PRO A 14 -8.10 23.36 1.59
CA PRO A 14 -7.68 22.29 2.48
C PRO A 14 -7.71 20.94 1.76
N PHE A 15 -7.02 19.93 2.31
CA PHE A 15 -7.01 18.55 1.79
C PHE A 15 -8.41 18.00 1.45
N ARG A 16 -9.41 18.29 2.28
CA ARG A 16 -10.78 17.75 2.13
C ARG A 16 -11.54 18.29 0.92
N GLU A 17 -11.11 19.41 0.36
CA GLU A 17 -11.73 20.05 -0.81
C GLU A 17 -10.91 19.84 -2.08
N CYS A 18 -9.77 19.15 -1.97
CA CYS A 18 -8.91 18.88 -3.12
C CYS A 18 -9.62 17.97 -4.12
N GLN A 19 -9.63 18.39 -5.38
CA GLN A 19 -10.22 17.63 -6.49
C GLN A 19 -9.20 16.71 -7.19
N ASP A 20 -7.91 16.89 -6.90
CA ASP A 20 -6.87 16.02 -7.44
C ASP A 20 -6.95 14.62 -6.80
N PRO A 21 -6.56 13.55 -7.52
CA PRO A 21 -6.46 12.22 -6.96
C PRO A 21 -5.65 12.19 -5.66
N ILE A 22 -6.03 11.33 -4.71
CA ILE A 22 -5.31 11.23 -3.44
C ILE A 22 -3.91 10.65 -3.70
N LEU A 23 -2.89 11.48 -3.48
CA LEU A 23 -1.50 11.17 -3.73
C LEU A 23 -0.91 10.32 -2.60
N SER A 24 -0.15 9.28 -2.97
CA SER A 24 0.81 8.62 -2.10
C SER A 24 2.16 8.49 -2.79
N CYS A 25 3.24 8.62 -2.03
CA CYS A 25 4.61 8.49 -2.53
C CYS A 25 5.26 7.26 -1.90
N GLY A 26 6.07 6.53 -2.68
CA GLY A 26 6.70 5.29 -2.21
C GLY A 26 7.97 4.93 -2.97
N ILE A 27 8.59 3.82 -2.57
CA ILE A 27 9.83 3.32 -3.18
C ILE A 27 9.65 1.88 -3.64
N ILE A 28 9.96 1.64 -4.91
CA ILE A 28 10.15 0.30 -5.48
C ILE A 28 11.62 -0.08 -5.23
N LEU A 29 11.89 -0.79 -4.15
CA LEU A 29 13.23 -1.25 -3.80
C LEU A 29 13.54 -2.57 -4.49
N LEU A 30 14.64 -2.62 -5.23
CA LEU A 30 15.12 -3.79 -5.96
C LEU A 30 16.29 -4.44 -5.22
N ARG A 31 16.33 -5.78 -5.21
CA ARG A 31 17.50 -6.58 -4.80
C ARG A 31 17.86 -7.63 -5.85
N ASN A 32 19.11 -8.09 -5.78
CA ASN A 32 19.55 -9.27 -6.51
C ASN A 32 19.07 -10.53 -5.78
N LYS A 33 18.29 -11.37 -6.46
CA LYS A 33 17.75 -12.63 -5.95
C LYS A 33 18.84 -13.69 -5.72
N ARG A 34 19.80 -13.79 -6.65
CA ARG A 34 20.87 -14.80 -6.62
C ARG A 34 21.96 -14.45 -5.60
N ALA A 35 22.21 -13.16 -5.43
CA ALA A 35 23.16 -12.64 -4.45
C ALA A 35 22.56 -11.51 -3.60
N PRO A 36 21.66 -11.81 -2.64
CA PRO A 36 20.92 -10.80 -1.85
C PRO A 36 21.78 -9.90 -0.96
N ARG A 37 23.05 -10.26 -0.75
CA ARG A 37 24.03 -9.48 0.01
C ARG A 37 24.86 -8.54 -0.86
N GLU A 38 24.78 -8.69 -2.17
CA GLU A 38 25.53 -7.88 -3.12
C GLU A 38 24.71 -6.68 -3.57
N ARG A 39 25.43 -5.63 -3.97
CA ARG A 39 24.83 -4.42 -4.56
C ARG A 39 24.12 -4.79 -5.85
N VAL A 40 22.94 -4.22 -6.07
CA VAL A 40 22.28 -4.35 -7.38
C VAL A 40 23.05 -3.52 -8.40
N GLN A 41 23.47 -4.16 -9.47
CA GLN A 41 24.06 -3.50 -10.65
C GLN A 41 23.04 -3.56 -11.78
N LEU A 42 22.76 -2.41 -12.37
CA LEU A 42 21.92 -2.29 -13.56
C LEU A 42 22.80 -1.81 -14.74
N PRO A 43 22.52 -2.26 -15.98
CA PRO A 43 21.44 -3.18 -16.35
C PRO A 43 21.70 -4.63 -15.92
N VAL A 44 20.64 -5.45 -15.88
CA VAL A 44 20.76 -6.91 -15.69
C VAL A 44 20.41 -7.65 -16.97
N ASP A 45 21.09 -8.77 -17.21
CA ASP A 45 20.77 -9.67 -18.33
C ASP A 45 19.41 -10.38 -18.11
N THR A 46 19.19 -10.84 -16.88
CA THR A 46 18.03 -11.66 -16.51
C THR A 46 17.21 -10.99 -15.43
N VAL A 47 16.02 -10.48 -15.79
CA VAL A 47 15.10 -9.81 -14.84
C VAL A 47 14.54 -10.72 -13.76
N ASN A 48 14.56 -12.04 -13.96
CA ASN A 48 14.17 -13.01 -12.93
C ASN A 48 15.16 -13.06 -11.76
N ASP A 49 16.34 -12.46 -11.92
CA ASP A 49 17.33 -12.31 -10.87
C ASP A 49 17.10 -11.04 -10.04
N ILE A 50 16.04 -10.28 -10.33
CA ILE A 50 15.61 -9.13 -9.55
C ILE A 50 14.34 -9.47 -8.77
N GLU A 51 14.35 -9.08 -7.50
CA GLU A 51 13.16 -9.07 -6.65
C GLU A 51 12.85 -7.65 -6.21
N VAL A 52 11.56 -7.37 -6.07
CA VAL A 52 10.98 -6.13 -5.59
C VAL A 52 10.51 -6.33 -4.15
N LEU A 53 10.79 -5.36 -3.29
CA LEU A 53 10.23 -5.36 -1.94
C LEU A 53 8.74 -5.00 -1.98
N MET A 54 7.91 -5.84 -1.38
CA MET A 54 6.48 -5.58 -1.17
C MET A 54 6.13 -5.71 0.31
N VAL A 55 5.10 -4.97 0.72
CA VAL A 55 4.46 -5.07 2.03
C VAL A 55 3.06 -5.61 1.87
N ARG A 56 2.62 -6.47 2.79
CA ARG A 56 1.23 -6.92 2.88
C ARG A 56 0.52 -6.07 3.92
N ARG A 57 -0.63 -5.52 3.55
CA ARG A 57 -1.48 -4.80 4.50
C ARG A 57 -1.86 -5.69 5.67
N LYS A 58 -2.02 -5.11 6.85
CA LYS A 58 -2.56 -5.81 8.02
C LYS A 58 -4.01 -6.18 7.78
N ASP A 59 -4.77 -5.19 7.34
CA ASP A 59 -6.19 -5.29 7.04
C ASP A 59 -6.41 -4.76 5.60
N SER A 60 -7.22 -5.47 4.83
CA SER A 60 -7.57 -5.10 3.47
C SER A 60 -8.31 -3.77 3.45
N MET A 61 -8.22 -3.08 2.31
CA MET A 61 -8.89 -1.78 2.17
C MET A 61 -10.40 -1.91 2.40
N SER A 62 -11.00 -2.96 1.84
CA SER A 62 -12.43 -3.24 1.95
C SER A 62 -12.83 -3.63 3.37
N PHE A 63 -12.03 -4.43 4.08
CA PHE A 63 -12.30 -4.74 5.49
C PHE A 63 -12.25 -3.48 6.36
N ALA A 64 -11.20 -2.67 6.21
CA ALA A 64 -11.06 -1.44 6.99
C ALA A 64 -12.21 -0.46 6.71
N GLU A 65 -12.66 -0.36 5.47
CA GLU A 65 -13.79 0.49 5.10
C GLU A 65 -15.13 -0.04 5.65
N PHE A 66 -15.32 -1.35 5.58
CA PHE A 66 -16.51 -2.03 6.10
C PHE A 66 -16.61 -1.90 7.64
N VAL A 67 -15.55 -2.19 8.38
CA VAL A 67 -15.56 -2.01 9.86
C VAL A 67 -15.83 -0.55 10.24
N ARG A 68 -15.37 0.41 9.42
CA ARG A 68 -15.61 1.84 9.64
C ARG A 68 -17.02 2.31 9.27
N GLY A 69 -17.89 1.43 8.75
CA GLY A 69 -19.26 1.78 8.37
C GLY A 69 -19.34 2.79 7.22
N LYS A 70 -18.31 2.83 6.35
CA LYS A 70 -18.20 3.76 5.22
C LYS A 70 -18.95 3.28 3.96
N TYR A 71 -20.12 2.72 4.17
CA TYR A 71 -21.03 2.27 3.12
C TYR A 71 -22.48 2.63 3.50
N ASN A 72 -23.36 2.54 2.53
CA ASN A 72 -24.80 2.53 2.76
C ASN A 72 -25.26 1.07 2.86
N PRO A 73 -25.86 0.62 3.98
CA PRO A 73 -26.37 -0.76 4.12
C PRO A 73 -27.39 -1.16 3.06
N GLN A 74 -28.08 -0.18 2.45
CA GLN A 74 -29.06 -0.41 1.40
C GLN A 74 -28.43 -0.56 0.01
N ASP A 75 -27.16 -0.18 -0.14
CA ASP A 75 -26.40 -0.43 -1.36
C ASP A 75 -25.76 -1.83 -1.29
N THR A 76 -26.59 -2.84 -1.52
CA THR A 76 -26.19 -4.25 -1.38
C THR A 76 -25.10 -4.64 -2.39
N ALA A 77 -25.09 -4.04 -3.58
CA ALA A 77 -24.05 -4.27 -4.58
C ALA A 77 -22.69 -3.76 -4.07
N TYR A 78 -22.65 -2.57 -3.48
CA TYR A 78 -21.43 -2.05 -2.89
C TYR A 78 -20.96 -2.88 -1.70
N VAL A 79 -21.88 -3.24 -0.79
CA VAL A 79 -21.56 -4.10 0.36
C VAL A 79 -21.03 -5.46 -0.07
N GLN A 80 -21.63 -6.08 -1.08
CA GLN A 80 -21.13 -7.33 -1.67
C GLN A 80 -19.70 -7.15 -2.19
N SER A 81 -19.45 -6.07 -2.95
CA SER A 81 -18.10 -5.79 -3.48
C SER A 81 -17.06 -5.62 -2.37
N LEU A 82 -17.43 -5.04 -1.22
CA LEU A 82 -16.54 -4.93 -0.07
C LEU A 82 -16.19 -6.32 0.47
N ILE A 83 -17.19 -7.19 0.70
CA ILE A 83 -16.99 -8.54 1.25
C ILE A 83 -16.14 -9.41 0.29
N GLU A 84 -16.42 -9.36 -1.01
CA GLU A 84 -15.64 -10.09 -2.03
C GLU A 84 -14.16 -9.68 -2.03
N ASN A 85 -13.87 -8.42 -1.74
CA ASN A 85 -12.52 -7.86 -1.69
C ASN A 85 -11.86 -7.93 -0.29
N MET A 86 -12.47 -8.60 0.68
CA MET A 86 -11.80 -8.97 1.93
C MET A 86 -11.01 -10.27 1.77
N SER A 87 -10.16 -10.56 2.73
CA SER A 87 -9.62 -11.91 2.91
C SER A 87 -10.61 -12.83 3.61
N ARG A 88 -10.48 -14.14 3.38
CA ARG A 88 -11.28 -15.16 4.09
C ARG A 88 -11.13 -15.08 5.61
N ALA A 89 -9.93 -14.80 6.09
CA ALA A 89 -9.65 -14.61 7.52
C ALA A 89 -10.38 -13.39 8.12
N GLU A 90 -10.50 -12.31 7.35
CA GLU A 90 -11.22 -11.11 7.76
C GLU A 90 -12.72 -11.34 7.87
N VAL A 91 -13.34 -12.03 6.90
CA VAL A 91 -14.76 -12.41 6.96
C VAL A 91 -15.02 -13.35 8.13
N ALA A 92 -14.15 -14.35 8.33
CA ALA A 92 -14.25 -15.26 9.48
C ALA A 92 -14.19 -14.50 10.81
N ARG A 93 -13.33 -13.47 10.90
CA ARG A 93 -13.23 -12.60 12.07
C ARG A 93 -14.52 -11.79 12.32
N LEU A 94 -15.14 -11.24 11.27
CA LEU A 94 -16.43 -10.53 11.37
C LEU A 94 -17.57 -11.43 11.87
N LEU A 95 -17.52 -12.72 11.55
CA LEU A 95 -18.53 -13.69 11.97
C LEU A 95 -18.30 -14.21 13.41
N ALA A 96 -17.04 -14.31 13.84
CA ALA A 96 -16.67 -14.95 15.09
C ALA A 96 -16.44 -14.00 16.28
N GLU A 97 -15.94 -12.79 16.03
CA GLU A 97 -15.58 -11.84 17.10
C GLU A 97 -16.69 -10.78 17.33
N PRO A 98 -16.89 -10.30 18.57
CA PRO A 98 -17.74 -9.14 18.82
C PRO A 98 -17.23 -7.90 18.06
N PHE A 99 -18.14 -7.16 17.42
CA PHE A 99 -17.81 -6.02 16.56
C PHE A 99 -16.90 -4.97 17.26
N ASP A 100 -17.11 -4.74 18.55
CA ASP A 100 -16.34 -3.77 19.33
C ASP A 100 -14.86 -4.14 19.45
N GLN A 101 -14.58 -5.43 19.58
CA GLN A 101 -13.20 -5.92 19.62
C GLN A 101 -12.53 -5.75 18.26
N ILE A 102 -13.28 -5.94 17.18
CA ILE A 102 -12.81 -5.71 15.82
C ILE A 102 -12.53 -4.21 15.60
N TRP A 103 -13.46 -3.36 16.01
CA TRP A 103 -13.34 -1.90 15.92
C TRP A 103 -12.10 -1.39 16.64
N MET A 104 -11.86 -1.84 17.87
CA MET A 104 -10.68 -1.47 18.66
C MET A 104 -9.35 -1.94 18.04
N LYS A 105 -9.37 -2.96 17.19
CA LYS A 105 -8.17 -3.39 16.44
C LYS A 105 -7.91 -2.55 15.19
N VAL A 106 -8.95 -1.94 14.62
CA VAL A 106 -8.88 -1.03 13.47
C VAL A 106 -8.56 0.40 13.91
N TRP A 107 -9.06 0.83 15.07
CA TRP A 107 -8.81 2.15 15.65
C TRP A 107 -8.10 2.05 17.00
N SER A 108 -7.00 2.79 17.17
CA SER A 108 -6.30 2.89 18.46
C SER A 108 -6.97 3.82 19.47
N ASP A 109 -7.94 4.63 19.04
CA ASP A 109 -8.51 5.73 19.83
C ASP A 109 -10.01 5.55 20.06
N ARG A 110 -10.52 6.06 21.18
CA ARG A 110 -11.96 6.01 21.52
C ARG A 110 -12.76 6.94 20.61
N ARG A 111 -13.64 6.35 19.80
CA ARG A 111 -14.56 7.03 18.87
C ARG A 111 -15.97 6.50 19.07
N ASP A 112 -16.52 6.69 20.26
CA ASP A 112 -17.74 6.00 20.71
C ASP A 112 -18.95 6.26 19.80
N HIS A 113 -19.13 7.49 19.32
CA HIS A 113 -20.22 7.81 18.38
C HIS A 113 -20.03 7.13 17.01
N GLU A 114 -18.81 7.12 16.47
CA GLU A 114 -18.53 6.45 15.19
C GLU A 114 -18.71 4.92 15.32
N LEU A 115 -18.34 4.35 16.47
CA LEU A 115 -18.55 2.94 16.78
C LEU A 115 -20.04 2.57 16.77
N LEU A 116 -20.90 3.37 17.42
CA LEU A 116 -22.34 3.09 17.46
C LEU A 116 -22.93 3.06 16.04
N LEU A 117 -22.66 4.09 15.23
CA LEU A 117 -23.13 4.15 13.84
C LEU A 117 -22.60 3.00 12.99
N ALA A 118 -21.32 2.66 13.13
CA ALA A 118 -20.72 1.56 12.39
C ALA A 118 -21.32 0.21 12.78
N ARG A 119 -21.63 0.01 14.07
CA ARG A 119 -22.28 -1.20 14.57
C ARG A 119 -23.70 -1.35 14.03
N GLU A 120 -24.49 -0.27 14.04
CA GLU A 120 -25.84 -0.28 13.49
C GLU A 120 -25.86 -0.65 12.00
N LYS A 121 -24.89 -0.15 11.23
CA LYS A 121 -24.72 -0.53 9.82
C LYS A 121 -24.27 -1.97 9.66
N PHE A 122 -23.31 -2.40 10.48
CA PHE A 122 -22.79 -3.77 10.46
C PHE A 122 -23.90 -4.80 10.70
N GLU A 123 -24.74 -4.62 11.72
CA GLU A 123 -25.80 -5.58 12.02
C GLU A 123 -26.84 -5.70 10.90
N GLN A 124 -27.09 -4.63 10.13
CA GLN A 124 -27.98 -4.68 8.95
C GLN A 124 -27.43 -5.56 7.83
N VAL A 125 -26.11 -5.59 7.64
CA VAL A 125 -25.46 -6.31 6.53
C VAL A 125 -24.79 -7.61 6.95
N LYS A 126 -24.71 -7.91 8.25
CA LYS A 126 -24.13 -9.12 8.80
C LYS A 126 -24.63 -10.41 8.15
N PRO A 127 -25.93 -10.57 7.78
CA PRO A 127 -26.40 -11.74 7.07
C PRO A 127 -25.70 -11.97 5.71
N MET A 128 -25.20 -10.91 5.05
CA MET A 128 -24.51 -11.04 3.77
C MET A 128 -23.16 -11.77 3.91
N LEU A 129 -22.50 -11.67 5.08
CA LEU A 129 -21.19 -12.29 5.33
C LEU A 129 -21.22 -13.83 5.23
N THR A 130 -22.37 -14.48 5.38
CA THR A 130 -22.51 -15.92 5.23
C THR A 130 -22.85 -16.35 3.79
N THR A 131 -23.28 -15.40 2.95
CA THR A 131 -23.74 -15.67 1.58
C THR A 131 -22.72 -15.25 0.52
N VAL A 132 -21.96 -14.18 0.79
CA VAL A 132 -20.95 -13.64 -0.12
C VAL A 132 -19.60 -14.27 0.18
N VAL A 133 -18.92 -14.76 -0.85
CA VAL A 133 -17.63 -15.45 -0.71
C VAL A 133 -16.48 -14.48 -0.94
N ALA A 134 -15.62 -14.32 0.08
CA ALA A 134 -14.35 -13.60 -0.06
C ALA A 134 -13.42 -14.29 -1.07
N GLN A 135 -12.91 -13.52 -2.03
CA GLN A 135 -12.11 -14.02 -3.15
C GLN A 135 -10.63 -14.22 -2.78
N TYR A 136 -10.16 -13.58 -1.70
CA TYR A 136 -8.74 -13.53 -1.37
C TYR A 136 -8.41 -14.34 -0.12
N GLU A 137 -7.26 -15.02 -0.14
CA GLU A 137 -6.71 -15.66 1.06
C GLU A 137 -6.13 -14.64 2.05
N GLU A 138 -5.58 -13.57 1.50
CA GLU A 138 -4.84 -12.56 2.25
C GLU A 138 -5.14 -11.13 1.77
N ALA A 139 -4.81 -10.15 2.62
CA ALA A 139 -4.92 -8.74 2.27
C ALA A 139 -3.93 -8.35 1.16
N GLU A 140 -4.12 -7.17 0.58
CA GLU A 140 -3.32 -6.64 -0.52
C GLU A 140 -1.83 -6.65 -0.22
N TRP A 141 -1.04 -7.12 -1.18
CA TRP A 141 0.37 -6.77 -1.29
C TRP A 141 0.52 -5.52 -2.15
N GLY A 142 1.42 -4.62 -1.75
CA GLY A 142 1.73 -3.41 -2.49
C GLY A 142 3.18 -2.98 -2.33
N PHE A 143 3.59 -1.98 -3.10
CA PHE A 143 4.85 -1.29 -2.86
C PHE A 143 4.72 -0.37 -1.66
N PRO A 144 5.74 -0.30 -0.78
CA PRO A 144 5.63 0.52 0.42
C PRO A 144 5.49 2.00 0.07
N LYS A 145 4.50 2.66 0.67
CA LYS A 145 4.08 4.03 0.31
C LYS A 145 3.18 4.63 1.38
N GLY A 146 3.11 5.95 1.37
CA GLY A 146 2.09 6.65 2.14
C GLY A 146 1.93 8.11 1.73
N ARG A 147 1.30 8.90 2.59
CA ARG A 147 0.79 10.23 2.22
C ARG A 147 1.75 11.31 2.65
N ARG A 148 1.79 12.40 1.88
CA ARG A 148 2.58 13.57 2.24
C ARG A 148 2.11 14.18 3.54
N THR A 149 3.08 14.56 4.37
CA THR A 149 2.89 15.49 5.47
C THR A 149 3.02 16.93 4.98
N ARG A 150 2.71 17.89 5.85
CA ARG A 150 2.69 19.31 5.48
C ARG A 150 4.08 19.78 5.02
N CYS A 151 4.14 20.41 3.86
CA CYS A 151 5.37 20.97 3.25
C CYS A 151 6.46 19.93 2.92
N GLU A 152 6.12 18.65 2.83
CA GLU A 152 7.05 17.56 2.46
C GLU A 152 7.15 17.43 0.92
N THR A 153 8.35 17.20 0.37
CA THR A 153 8.50 16.86 -1.07
C THR A 153 8.16 15.39 -1.32
N ASP A 154 7.89 15.02 -2.57
CA ASP A 154 7.46 13.65 -2.88
C ASP A 154 8.52 12.59 -2.54
N ILE A 155 9.80 12.89 -2.78
CA ILE A 155 10.89 11.98 -2.45
C ILE A 155 11.10 11.85 -0.94
N VAL A 156 11.00 12.96 -0.19
CA VAL A 156 11.12 12.91 1.27
C VAL A 156 9.96 12.11 1.87
N CYS A 157 8.75 12.29 1.34
CA CYS A 157 7.59 11.48 1.70
C CYS A 157 7.82 10.00 1.39
N ALA A 158 8.31 9.67 0.19
CA ALA A 158 8.57 8.30 -0.20
C ALA A 158 9.61 7.63 0.72
N GLU A 159 10.70 8.32 1.06
CA GLU A 159 11.74 7.80 1.95
C GLU A 159 11.24 7.60 3.39
N ARG A 160 10.44 8.54 3.92
CA ARG A 160 9.84 8.45 5.25
C ARG A 160 8.84 7.29 5.34
N GLU A 161 7.87 7.25 4.44
CA GLU A 161 6.82 6.22 4.42
C GLU A 161 7.40 4.83 4.17
N PHE A 162 8.39 4.72 3.27
CA PHE A 162 9.12 3.48 3.05
C PHE A 162 9.81 3.01 4.33
N PHE A 163 10.44 3.92 5.08
CA PHE A 163 11.05 3.58 6.37
C PHE A 163 10.00 3.19 7.43
N GLU A 164 8.88 3.89 7.53
CA GLU A 164 7.80 3.59 8.47
C GLU A 164 7.22 2.19 8.26
N GLU A 165 6.96 1.80 7.00
CA GLU A 165 6.40 0.47 6.69
C GLU A 165 7.47 -0.64 6.72
N THR A 166 8.72 -0.38 6.34
CA THR A 166 9.72 -1.46 6.14
C THR A 166 10.81 -1.53 7.21
N ASN A 167 11.04 -0.44 7.94
CA ASN A 167 12.18 -0.24 8.85
C ASN A 167 13.56 -0.33 8.15
N ILE A 168 13.60 -0.19 6.82
CA ILE A 168 14.83 -0.17 6.02
C ILE A 168 15.37 1.25 5.97
N ARG A 169 16.57 1.44 6.52
CA ARG A 169 17.17 2.77 6.64
C ARG A 169 17.71 3.28 5.32
N ARG A 170 17.61 4.59 5.12
CA ARG A 170 18.05 5.30 3.92
C ARG A 170 19.47 4.97 3.43
N PRO A 171 20.49 4.77 4.28
CA PRO A 171 21.83 4.40 3.83
C PRO A 171 21.92 3.02 3.15
N SER A 172 20.99 2.11 3.45
CA SER A 172 21.01 0.72 2.96
C SER A 172 20.63 0.60 1.48
N TYR A 173 20.20 1.68 0.83
CA TYR A 173 19.80 1.70 -0.56
C TYR A 173 20.16 3.01 -1.26
N LEU A 174 20.24 2.96 -2.58
CA LEU A 174 20.49 4.10 -3.47
C LEU A 174 19.21 4.40 -4.24
N VAL A 175 18.81 5.66 -4.31
CA VAL A 175 17.67 6.08 -5.14
C VAL A 175 18.19 6.43 -6.52
N VAL A 176 17.61 5.85 -7.56
CA VAL A 176 17.99 6.09 -8.96
C VAL A 176 17.45 7.45 -9.40
N SER A 177 18.35 8.38 -9.67
CA SER A 177 17.98 9.73 -10.12
C SER A 177 17.29 9.70 -11.49
N GLY A 178 16.25 10.52 -11.66
CA GLY A 178 15.54 10.67 -12.93
C GLY A 178 14.60 9.53 -13.31
N VAL A 179 14.49 8.48 -12.48
CA VAL A 179 13.58 7.36 -12.70
C VAL A 179 12.45 7.39 -11.67
N GLN A 180 11.24 7.59 -12.16
CA GLN A 180 10.01 7.57 -11.37
C GLN A 180 8.88 6.95 -12.19
N PHE A 181 7.94 6.31 -11.49
CA PHE A 181 6.73 5.77 -12.09
C PHE A 181 5.51 6.40 -11.42
N GLU A 182 4.44 6.55 -12.20
CA GLU A 182 3.16 7.04 -11.70
C GLU A 182 2.05 6.10 -12.15
N GLU A 183 1.13 5.80 -11.23
CA GLU A 183 -0.15 5.16 -11.56
C GLU A 183 -1.29 5.99 -10.98
N THR A 184 -2.39 6.02 -11.70
CA THR A 184 -3.67 6.59 -11.29
C THR A 184 -4.75 5.55 -11.49
N PHE A 185 -5.61 5.39 -10.49
CA PHE A 185 -6.71 4.43 -10.53
C PHE A 185 -7.86 4.91 -9.64
N VAL A 186 -9.04 4.33 -9.85
CA VAL A 186 -10.19 4.55 -8.97
C VAL A 186 -10.25 3.38 -7.99
N GLY A 187 -10.20 3.67 -6.70
CA GLY A 187 -10.32 2.65 -5.66
C GLY A 187 -11.72 2.04 -5.66
N THR A 188 -11.89 0.95 -4.91
CA THR A 188 -13.19 0.28 -4.80
C THR A 188 -14.28 1.20 -4.24
N ASN A 189 -13.91 2.24 -3.50
CA ASN A 189 -14.81 3.26 -2.95
C ASN A 189 -15.13 4.44 -3.90
N GLY A 190 -14.75 4.34 -5.18
CA GLY A 190 -15.01 5.38 -6.18
C GLY A 190 -14.09 6.61 -6.08
N ILE A 191 -13.12 6.61 -5.17
CA ILE A 191 -12.17 7.73 -5.00
C ILE A 191 -11.00 7.54 -5.96
N ALA A 192 -10.59 8.61 -6.63
CA ALA A 192 -9.38 8.62 -7.46
C ALA A 192 -8.12 8.67 -6.58
N TYR A 193 -7.15 7.80 -6.88
CA TYR A 193 -5.86 7.72 -6.22
C TYR A 193 -4.74 7.87 -7.25
N GLN A 194 -3.65 8.51 -6.84
CA GLN A 194 -2.42 8.56 -7.60
C GLN A 194 -1.27 8.07 -6.72
N HIS A 195 -0.43 7.18 -7.24
CA HIS A 195 0.81 6.79 -6.58
C HIS A 195 2.01 7.20 -7.41
N ARG A 196 3.00 7.81 -6.75
CA ARG A 196 4.31 8.14 -7.32
C ARG A 196 5.37 7.27 -6.68
N TYR A 197 6.11 6.54 -7.50
CA TYR A 197 7.12 5.59 -7.06
C TYR A 197 8.52 6.00 -7.53
N PHE A 198 9.45 6.08 -6.59
CA PHE A 198 10.87 6.20 -6.88
C PHE A 198 11.52 4.81 -6.92
N VAL A 199 12.61 4.66 -7.66
CA VAL A 199 13.32 3.38 -7.74
C VAL A 199 14.50 3.38 -6.78
N GLY A 200 14.54 2.38 -5.90
CA GLY A 200 15.64 2.12 -4.99
C GLY A 200 16.41 0.87 -5.38
N LEU A 201 17.73 0.87 -5.20
CA LEU A 201 18.61 -0.29 -5.34
C LEU A 201 19.23 -0.62 -3.99
N VAL A 202 19.14 -1.87 -3.54
CA VAL A 202 19.82 -2.31 -2.33
C VAL A 202 21.33 -2.08 -2.46
N LYS A 203 21.91 -1.38 -1.48
CA LYS A 203 23.35 -1.11 -1.35
C LYS A 203 23.99 -2.06 -0.33
N ASP A 204 23.33 -2.26 0.80
CA ASP A 204 23.83 -3.07 1.91
C ASP A 204 22.81 -4.17 2.26
N PRO A 205 23.24 -5.32 2.82
CA PRO A 205 22.32 -6.39 3.17
C PRO A 205 21.17 -5.92 4.06
N VAL A 206 19.93 -6.19 3.61
CA VAL A 206 18.70 -5.85 4.33
C VAL A 206 18.07 -7.11 4.91
N ASP A 207 17.82 -7.10 6.22
CA ASP A 207 17.06 -8.13 6.92
C ASP A 207 15.60 -7.69 7.12
N ILE A 208 14.69 -8.35 6.40
CA ILE A 208 13.24 -8.08 6.44
C ILE A 208 12.50 -8.96 7.47
N HIS A 209 13.17 -9.91 8.11
CA HIS A 209 12.58 -10.83 9.08
C HIS A 209 12.68 -10.33 10.52
N ARG A 210 13.11 -9.07 10.68
CA ARG A 210 13.09 -8.38 11.97
C ARG A 210 11.66 -8.29 12.50
N ARG A 211 11.53 -8.38 13.82
CA ARG A 211 10.25 -8.16 14.50
C ARG A 211 9.72 -6.77 14.14
N PHE A 212 8.46 -6.71 13.71
CA PHE A 212 7.80 -5.45 13.39
C PHE A 212 7.73 -4.53 14.60
N THR A 213 7.97 -3.24 14.37
CA THR A 213 7.71 -2.18 15.33
C THR A 213 6.21 -2.06 15.61
N ASP A 214 5.86 -1.35 16.68
CA ASP A 214 4.46 -1.12 17.04
C ASP A 214 3.70 -0.35 15.95
N MET A 215 4.39 0.55 15.24
CA MET A 215 3.83 1.28 14.11
C MET A 215 3.56 0.34 12.93
N GLN A 216 4.54 -0.47 12.53
CA GLN A 216 4.38 -1.42 11.42
C GLN A 216 3.23 -2.39 11.67
N ARG A 217 3.08 -2.92 12.90
CA ARG A 217 1.98 -3.85 13.25
C ARG A 217 0.59 -3.23 13.17
N ARG A 218 0.47 -1.90 13.04
CA ARG A 218 -0.82 -1.23 12.82
C ARG A 218 -1.22 -1.23 11.34
N GLU A 219 -0.25 -1.27 10.43
CA GLU A 219 -0.50 -1.03 9.01
C GLU A 219 -0.21 -2.26 8.13
N ILE A 220 0.82 -3.04 8.47
CA ILE A 220 1.28 -4.17 7.68
C ILE A 220 1.31 -5.47 8.50
N SER A 221 1.13 -6.60 7.81
CA SER A 221 1.21 -7.96 8.39
C SER A 221 2.37 -8.79 7.85
N ALA A 222 3.01 -8.38 6.74
CA ALA A 222 4.18 -9.05 6.20
C ALA A 222 5.02 -8.11 5.34
N ILE A 223 6.32 -8.43 5.21
CA ILE A 223 7.25 -7.86 4.25
C ILE A 223 7.81 -9.04 3.45
N GLY A 224 7.97 -8.87 2.14
CA GLY A 224 8.45 -9.96 1.29
C GLY A 224 9.15 -9.44 0.05
N TRP A 225 10.18 -10.16 -0.37
CA TRP A 225 10.78 -9.98 -1.68
C TRP A 225 10.01 -10.83 -2.69
N LYS A 226 9.61 -10.20 -3.79
CA LYS A 226 8.77 -10.78 -4.84
C LYS A 226 9.42 -10.59 -6.19
N THR A 227 9.44 -11.63 -7.01
CA THR A 227 9.79 -11.50 -8.42
C THR A 227 8.77 -10.61 -9.12
N LEU A 228 9.14 -10.04 -10.27
CA LEU A 228 8.23 -9.22 -11.07
C LEU A 228 6.96 -9.99 -11.49
N SER A 229 7.08 -11.30 -11.74
CA SER A 229 5.93 -12.16 -12.02
C SER A 229 5.01 -12.30 -10.80
N GLU A 230 5.57 -12.48 -9.60
CA GLU A 230 4.76 -12.53 -8.38
C GLU A 230 4.10 -11.19 -8.10
N CYS A 231 4.80 -10.06 -8.33
CA CYS A 231 4.19 -8.73 -8.21
C CYS A 231 2.95 -8.58 -9.11
N LEU A 232 3.03 -9.06 -10.35
CA LEU A 232 1.90 -9.02 -11.29
C LEU A 232 0.74 -9.91 -10.80
N GLN A 233 1.03 -11.12 -10.34
CA GLN A 233 0.01 -12.04 -9.83
C GLN A 233 -0.68 -11.53 -8.55
N LEU A 234 0.05 -10.83 -7.68
CA LEU A 234 -0.46 -10.25 -6.44
C LEU A 234 -1.21 -8.92 -6.66
N THR A 235 -1.10 -8.33 -7.85
CA THR A 235 -1.77 -7.07 -8.18
C THR A 235 -3.28 -7.30 -8.28
N ARG A 236 -4.06 -6.61 -7.43
CA ARG A 236 -5.52 -6.69 -7.50
C ARG A 236 -6.07 -5.97 -8.75
N PRO A 237 -7.20 -6.41 -9.32
CA PRO A 237 -7.70 -5.91 -10.61
C PRO A 237 -8.00 -4.40 -10.68
N HIS A 238 -8.29 -3.75 -9.55
CA HIS A 238 -8.55 -2.31 -9.51
C HIS A 238 -7.29 -1.45 -9.71
N TYR A 239 -6.09 -2.02 -9.57
CA TYR A 239 -4.83 -1.35 -9.90
C TYR A 239 -4.56 -1.43 -11.41
N VAL A 240 -5.40 -0.76 -12.18
CA VAL A 240 -5.46 -0.90 -13.65
C VAL A 240 -4.18 -0.48 -14.39
N GLN A 241 -3.32 0.35 -13.79
CA GLN A 241 -2.05 0.81 -14.39
C GLN A 241 -0.80 0.11 -13.83
N ARG A 242 -0.97 -0.78 -12.84
CA ARG A 242 0.16 -1.46 -12.19
C ARG A 242 0.89 -2.44 -13.13
N PRO A 243 0.21 -3.21 -14.00
CA PRO A 243 0.89 -4.04 -15.00
C PRO A 243 1.83 -3.23 -15.89
N GLU A 244 1.40 -2.04 -16.34
CA GLU A 244 2.18 -1.14 -17.18
C GLU A 244 3.41 -0.60 -16.43
N ILE A 245 3.28 -0.24 -15.14
CA ILE A 245 4.43 0.12 -14.30
C ILE A 245 5.44 -1.03 -14.24
N LEU A 246 4.98 -2.26 -14.04
CA LEU A 246 5.88 -3.43 -13.97
C LEU A 246 6.60 -3.68 -15.30
N GLU A 247 5.93 -3.48 -16.43
CA GLU A 247 6.56 -3.55 -17.76
C GLU A 247 7.59 -2.43 -17.97
N GLN A 248 7.28 -1.21 -17.56
CA GLN A 248 8.23 -0.09 -17.63
C GLN A 248 9.44 -0.32 -16.72
N LEU A 249 9.22 -0.87 -15.53
CA LEU A 249 10.27 -1.25 -14.60
C LEU A 249 11.19 -2.33 -15.21
N VAL A 250 10.64 -3.33 -15.89
CA VAL A 250 11.41 -4.33 -16.65
C VAL A 250 12.31 -3.67 -17.69
N ARG A 251 11.80 -2.68 -18.44
CA ARG A 251 12.61 -1.95 -19.44
C ARG A 251 13.75 -1.21 -18.76
N VAL A 252 13.45 -0.43 -17.71
CA VAL A 252 14.44 0.31 -16.92
C VAL A 252 15.56 -0.59 -16.41
N ILE A 253 15.20 -1.72 -15.80
CA ILE A 253 16.15 -2.69 -15.23
C ILE A 253 17.10 -3.26 -16.30
N LYS A 254 16.65 -3.37 -17.56
CA LYS A 254 17.45 -3.92 -18.67
C LYS A 254 18.26 -2.87 -19.43
N THR A 255 17.95 -1.58 -19.31
CA THR A 255 18.53 -0.55 -20.19
C THR A 255 19.29 0.54 -19.47
N ILE A 256 18.98 0.84 -18.21
CA ILE A 256 19.59 1.98 -17.50
C ILE A 256 20.87 1.52 -16.80
N GLU A 257 21.99 2.15 -17.16
CA GLU A 257 23.22 2.10 -16.38
C GLU A 257 23.13 3.07 -15.20
N VAL A 258 23.13 2.52 -13.98
CA VAL A 258 23.17 3.34 -12.77
C VAL A 258 24.60 3.42 -12.28
N ARG A 259 25.24 4.57 -12.48
CA ARG A 259 26.56 4.84 -11.90
C ARG A 259 26.40 5.16 -10.43
N LEU A 260 26.87 4.26 -9.57
CA LEU A 260 26.96 4.54 -8.15
C LEU A 260 28.03 5.62 -7.94
N PRO A 261 27.80 6.61 -7.06
CA PRO A 261 28.87 7.51 -6.65
C PRO A 261 30.03 6.65 -6.11
N ASN A 262 31.23 6.84 -6.66
CA ASN A 262 32.44 6.29 -6.06
C ASN A 262 32.54 6.89 -4.66
N GLU A 263 32.76 6.04 -3.65
CA GLU A 263 32.98 6.44 -2.26
C GLU A 263 34.17 7.40 -2.12
#